data_AF-A0A662J0H2-F1
#
_entry.id   AF-A0A662J0H2-F1
#
_cell.length_a   1.000
_cell.length_b   1.000
_cell.length_c   1.000
_cell.angle_alpha   90.00
_cell.angle_beta   90.00
_cell.angle_gamma   90.00
#
_symmetry.space_group_name_H-M   'P 1'
#
loop_
_entity.id
_entity.type
_entity.pdbx_description
1 polymer ?
#
loop_
_entity_poly.entity_id
_entity_poly.type
_entity_poly.pdbx_seq_one_letter_code
_entity_poly.pdbx_strand_id
1 'polypeptide(L)'
;MSWYKTYLKVEVISIIALFAAWELAARLSIAPTYIFPPFSETIKALWSLVCSGELGLNYLATLSRVLIGLGLGSSLGILLGLAIAYHEMTYRAFFPIVTLLYAVPAVAWIPLFLIWIGLNEGLPIAVVFM
;
A
#
# COMPACT_ATOMS: atom_id res chain seq x y z
N MET A 1 36.02 7.22 -22.10
CA MET A 1 35.88 7.35 -20.63
C MET A 1 35.36 8.72 -20.13
N SER A 2 35.34 9.79 -20.94
CA SER A 2 34.89 11.14 -20.50
C SER A 2 33.36 11.28 -20.43
N TRP A 3 32.63 10.66 -21.37
CA TRP A 3 31.17 10.76 -21.48
C TRP A 3 30.44 10.26 -20.24
N TYR A 4 30.85 9.12 -19.65
CA TYR A 4 30.29 8.60 -18.39
C TYR A 4 30.36 9.62 -17.24
N LYS A 5 31.48 10.35 -17.10
CA LYS A 5 31.62 11.38 -16.06
C LYS A 5 30.67 12.56 -16.29
N THR A 6 30.35 12.88 -17.55
CA THR A 6 29.37 13.93 -17.88
C THR A 6 27.95 13.48 -17.55
N TYR A 7 27.56 12.24 -17.90
CA TYR A 7 26.24 11.70 -17.56
C TYR A 7 26.02 11.61 -16.05
N LEU A 8 27.00 11.09 -15.29
CA LEU A 8 26.94 11.07 -13.83
C LEU A 8 26.75 12.46 -13.22
N LYS A 9 27.42 13.49 -13.76
CA LYS A 9 27.24 14.86 -13.27
C LYS A 9 25.82 15.36 -13.51
N VAL A 10 25.25 15.11 -14.69
CA VAL A 10 23.87 15.48 -15.01
C VAL A 10 22.88 14.76 -14.10
N GLU A 11 23.09 13.46 -13.85
CA GLU A 11 22.28 12.65 -12.93
C GLU A 11 22.32 13.16 -11.49
N VAL A 12 23.52 13.46 -10.96
CA VAL A 12 23.65 13.98 -9.59
C VAL A 12 23.04 15.38 -9.48
N ILE A 13 23.27 16.25 -10.47
CA ILE A 13 22.71 17.61 -10.49
C ILE A 13 21.18 17.55 -10.55
N SER A 14 20.60 16.68 -11.38
CA SER A 14 19.14 16.57 -11.49
C SER A 14 18.49 16.09 -10.19
N ILE A 15 19.11 15.14 -9.49
CA ILE A 15 18.66 14.66 -8.17
C ILE A 15 18.74 15.78 -7.13
N ILE A 16 19.87 16.49 -7.08
CA ILE A 16 20.03 17.62 -6.14
C ILE A 16 19.00 18.72 -6.45
N ALA A 17 18.80 19.05 -7.72
CA ALA A 17 17.82 20.04 -8.14
C ALA A 17 16.39 19.64 -7.75
N LEU A 18 16.04 18.36 -7.86
CA LEU A 18 14.74 17.84 -7.44
C LEU A 18 14.51 18.06 -5.94
N PHE A 19 15.46 17.67 -5.08
CA PHE A 19 15.31 17.83 -3.63
C PHE A 19 15.37 19.29 -3.20
N ALA A 20 16.19 20.11 -3.86
CA ALA A 20 16.21 21.55 -3.64
C ALA A 20 14.86 22.19 -4.03
N ALA A 21 14.28 21.79 -5.16
CA ALA A 21 12.96 22.25 -5.59
C ALA A 21 11.85 21.85 -4.61
N TRP A 22 11.87 20.61 -4.10
CA TRP A 22 10.94 20.16 -3.05
C TRP A 22 11.10 21.00 -1.78
N GLU A 23 12.31 21.13 -1.26
CA GLU A 23 12.60 21.91 -0.05
C GLU A 23 12.12 23.37 -0.20
N LEU A 24 12.43 24.00 -1.34
CA LEU A 24 12.00 25.37 -1.63
C LEU A 24 10.48 25.47 -1.76
N ALA A 25 9.84 24.58 -2.50
CA ALA A 25 8.39 24.58 -2.68
C ALA A 25 7.63 24.47 -1.33
N ALA A 26 8.13 23.63 -0.42
CA ALA A 26 7.58 23.49 0.92
C ALA A 26 7.83 24.74 1.77
N ARG A 27 9.03 25.32 1.73
CA ARG A 27 9.39 26.53 2.52
C ARG A 27 8.73 27.81 2.02
N LEU A 28 8.35 27.85 0.74
CA LEU A 28 7.58 28.94 0.15
C LEU A 28 6.08 28.87 0.52
N SER A 29 5.68 27.91 1.35
CA SER A 29 4.30 27.75 1.85
C SER A 29 3.27 27.63 0.73
N ILE A 30 3.66 27.03 -0.40
CA ILE A 30 2.76 26.78 -1.55
C ILE A 30 1.59 25.88 -1.14
N ALA A 31 1.83 24.98 -0.18
CA ALA A 31 0.82 24.17 0.48
C ALA A 31 1.06 24.19 2.00
N PRO A 32 0.03 23.85 2.81
CA PRO A 32 0.22 23.73 4.25
C PRO A 32 1.31 22.70 4.59
N THR A 33 2.22 23.06 5.51
CA THR A 33 3.39 22.25 5.88
C THR A 33 3.03 20.86 6.40
N TYR A 34 1.84 20.68 6.98
CA TYR A 34 1.36 19.37 7.43
C TYR A 34 0.97 18.42 6.28
N ILE A 35 0.67 18.96 5.09
CA ILE A 35 0.38 18.18 3.88
C ILE A 35 1.65 18.00 3.05
N PHE A 36 2.47 19.04 2.98
CA PHE A 36 3.69 19.07 2.16
C PHE A 36 4.89 19.59 2.97
N PRO A 37 5.45 18.76 3.87
CA PRO A 37 6.59 19.16 4.68
C PRO A 37 7.86 19.33 3.85
N PRO A 38 8.81 20.18 4.30
CA PRO A 38 10.13 20.27 3.69
C PRO A 38 10.85 18.92 3.73
N PHE A 39 11.62 18.62 2.69
CA PHE A 39 12.41 17.39 2.59
C PHE A 39 13.30 17.18 3.82
N SER A 40 13.91 18.26 4.33
CA SER A 40 14.74 18.21 5.53
C SER A 40 13.99 17.75 6.79
N GLU A 41 12.71 18.10 6.94
CA GLU A 41 11.87 17.64 8.05
C GLU A 41 11.43 16.19 7.85
N THR A 42 11.12 15.80 6.61
CA THR A 42 10.81 14.39 6.28
C THR A 42 11.97 13.46 6.63
N ILE A 43 13.21 13.84 6.31
CA ILE A 43 14.40 13.04 6.65
C ILE A 43 14.64 12.99 8.16
N LYS A 44 14.42 14.10 8.88
CA LYS A 44 14.51 14.10 10.35
C LYS A 44 13.47 13.18 10.99
N ALA A 45 12.22 13.23 10.50
CA ALA A 45 11.16 12.35 10.97
C ALA A 45 11.48 10.88 10.69
N LEU A 46 11.95 10.57 9.48
CA LEU A 46 12.40 9.23 9.11
C LEU A 46 13.51 8.73 10.05
N TRP A 47 14.55 9.56 10.27
CA TRP A 47 15.65 9.21 11.16
C TRP A 47 15.17 8.97 12.60
N SER A 48 14.25 9.79 13.09
CA SER A 48 13.64 9.62 14.42
C SER A 48 12.91 8.28 14.54
N LEU A 49 12.08 7.93 13.55
CA LEU A 49 11.32 6.67 13.54
C LEU A 49 12.23 5.43 13.41
N VAL A 50 13.33 5.55 12.68
CA VAL A 50 14.35 4.50 12.59
C VAL A 50 15.06 4.32 13.93
N CYS A 51 15.50 5.42 14.56
CA CYS A 51 16.22 5.37 15.83
C CYS A 51 15.33 4.94 17.01
N SER A 52 14.04 5.31 17.02
CA SER A 52 13.10 4.87 18.05
C SER A 52 12.65 3.42 17.88
N GLY A 53 12.89 2.82 16.70
CA GLY A 53 12.44 1.47 16.36
C GLY A 53 10.96 1.39 15.98
N GLU A 54 10.20 2.49 16.08
CA GLU A 54 8.80 2.56 15.71
C GLU A 54 8.57 2.24 14.24
N LEU A 55 9.49 2.64 13.35
CA LEU A 55 9.39 2.30 11.93
C LEU A 55 9.30 0.79 11.72
N GLY A 56 10.15 0.03 12.43
CA GLY A 56 10.19 -1.42 12.36
C GLY A 56 8.92 -2.04 12.92
N LEU A 57 8.45 -1.56 14.08
CA LEU A 57 7.21 -2.04 14.71
C LEU A 57 5.99 -1.80 13.83
N ASN A 58 5.85 -0.59 13.28
CA ASN A 58 4.74 -0.23 12.39
C ASN A 58 4.80 -1.01 11.07
N TYR A 59 6.01 -1.24 10.53
CA TYR A 59 6.22 -2.06 9.35
C TYR A 59 5.79 -3.51 9.60
N LEU A 60 6.25 -4.11 10.70
CA LEU A 60 5.90 -5.49 11.06
C LEU A 60 4.41 -5.65 11.32
N ALA A 61 3.77 -4.70 11.99
CA ALA A 61 2.32 -4.71 12.19
C ALA A 61 1.55 -4.65 10.86
N THR A 62 2.01 -3.82 9.91
CA THR A 62 1.42 -3.77 8.57
C THR A 62 1.65 -5.06 7.80
N LEU A 63 2.87 -5.60 7.85
CA LEU A 63 3.23 -6.85 7.21
C LEU A 63 2.41 -8.02 7.75
N SER A 64 2.21 -8.12 9.07
CA SER A 64 1.41 -9.19 9.66
C SER A 64 -0.04 -9.13 9.20
N ARG A 65 -0.65 -7.93 9.12
CA ARG A 65 -2.01 -7.77 8.59
C ARG A 65 -2.12 -8.26 7.15
N VAL A 66 -1.15 -7.90 6.30
CA VAL A 66 -1.09 -8.32 4.89
C VAL A 66 -0.95 -9.83 4.79
N LEU A 67 -0.03 -10.44 5.54
CA LEU A 67 0.18 -11.89 5.52
C LEU A 67 -1.04 -12.67 6.01
N ILE A 68 -1.72 -12.17 7.05
CA ILE A 68 -2.95 -12.79 7.56
C ILE A 68 -4.06 -12.69 6.51
N GLY A 69 -4.31 -11.49 5.97
CA GLY A 69 -5.34 -11.28 4.95
C GLY A 69 -5.10 -12.14 3.71
N LEU A 70 -3.86 -12.10 3.17
CA LEU A 70 -3.46 -12.89 2.01
C LEU A 70 -3.54 -14.39 2.28
N GLY A 71 -3.08 -14.83 3.45
CA GLY A 71 -3.12 -16.24 3.85
C GLY A 71 -4.54 -16.78 3.93
N LEU A 72 -5.44 -16.05 4.58
CA LEU A 72 -6.85 -16.41 4.68
C LEU A 72 -7.55 -16.36 3.31
N GLY A 73 -7.33 -15.29 2.54
CA GLY A 73 -7.99 -15.05 1.26
C GLY A 73 -7.57 -16.06 0.21
N SER A 74 -6.26 -16.29 0.06
CA SER A 74 -5.74 -17.30 -0.88
C SER A 74 -6.17 -18.71 -0.49
N SER A 75 -6.10 -19.08 0.79
CA SER A 75 -6.51 -20.41 1.23
C SER A 75 -7.99 -20.66 0.96
N LEU A 76 -8.87 -19.73 1.36
CA LEU A 76 -10.30 -19.87 1.13
C LEU A 76 -10.65 -19.79 -0.35
N GLY A 77 -10.03 -18.88 -1.11
CA GLY A 77 -10.23 -18.74 -2.55
C GLY A 77 -9.82 -19.99 -3.33
N ILE A 78 -8.68 -20.61 -2.98
CA ILE A 78 -8.23 -21.86 -3.59
C ILE A 78 -9.20 -22.99 -3.26
N LEU A 79 -9.57 -23.16 -1.99
CA LEU A 79 -10.47 -24.24 -1.57
C LEU A 79 -11.86 -24.12 -2.22
N LEU A 80 -12.44 -22.91 -2.22
CA LEU A 80 -13.74 -22.66 -2.86
C LEU A 80 -13.64 -22.76 -4.38
N GLY A 81 -12.58 -22.24 -4.98
CA GLY A 81 -12.35 -22.32 -6.43
C GLY A 81 -12.26 -23.77 -6.91
N LEU A 82 -11.50 -24.61 -6.20
CA LEU A 82 -11.41 -26.05 -6.48
C LEU A 82 -12.77 -26.75 -6.31
N ALA A 83 -13.49 -26.45 -5.23
CA ALA A 83 -14.81 -27.04 -4.97
C ALA A 83 -15.84 -26.66 -6.06
N ILE A 84 -15.85 -25.40 -6.49
CA ILE A 84 -16.75 -24.91 -7.54
C ILE A 84 -16.39 -25.53 -8.89
N ALA A 85 -15.10 -25.62 -9.22
CA ALA A 85 -14.61 -26.14 -10.49
C ALA A 85 -14.69 -27.66 -10.62
N TYR A 86 -14.96 -28.39 -9.53
CA TYR A 86 -14.97 -29.85 -9.52
C TYR A 86 -16.07 -30.47 -10.39
N HIS A 87 -17.25 -29.84 -10.47
CA HIS A 87 -18.39 -30.35 -11.24
C HIS A 87 -19.04 -29.25 -12.10
N GLU A 88 -19.52 -29.63 -13.28
CA GLU A 88 -20.10 -28.66 -14.23
C GLU A 88 -21.34 -27.93 -13.67
N MET A 89 -22.16 -28.63 -12.87
CA MET A 89 -23.34 -28.02 -12.23
C MET A 89 -22.96 -26.96 -11.19
N THR A 90 -21.95 -27.21 -10.34
CA THR A 90 -21.50 -26.23 -9.34
C THR A 90 -20.84 -25.05 -10.01
N TYR A 91 -20.03 -25.30 -11.04
CA TYR A 91 -19.45 -24.24 -11.85
C TYR A 91 -20.53 -23.33 -12.43
N ARG A 92 -21.52 -23.89 -13.14
CA ARG A 92 -22.62 -23.10 -13.74
C ARG A 92 -23.46 -22.34 -12.71
N ALA A 93 -23.62 -22.87 -11.49
CA ALA A 93 -24.37 -22.23 -10.43
C ALA A 93 -23.63 -21.06 -9.76
N PHE A 94 -22.34 -21.23 -9.44
CA PHE A 94 -21.58 -20.26 -8.65
C PHE A 94 -20.76 -19.27 -9.49
N PHE A 95 -20.42 -19.62 -10.73
CA PHE A 95 -19.62 -18.76 -11.61
C PHE A 95 -20.21 -17.34 -11.77
N PRO A 96 -21.54 -17.14 -11.94
CA PRO A 96 -22.10 -15.79 -12.00
C PRO A 96 -21.90 -14.99 -10.70
N ILE A 97 -22.05 -15.63 -9.54
CA ILE A 97 -21.87 -14.99 -8.22
C ILE A 97 -20.41 -14.58 -8.04
N VAL A 98 -19.48 -15.48 -8.35
CA VAL A 98 -18.04 -15.20 -8.27
C VAL A 98 -17.67 -14.04 -9.19
N THR A 99 -18.18 -14.04 -10.43
CA THR A 99 -17.93 -12.96 -11.40
C THR A 99 -18.44 -11.60 -10.91
N LEU A 100 -19.61 -11.57 -10.25
CA LEU A 100 -20.16 -10.34 -9.64
C LEU A 100 -19.28 -9.82 -8.50
N LEU A 101 -18.76 -10.70 -7.64
CA LEU A 101 -17.87 -10.30 -6.56
C LEU A 101 -16.55 -9.73 -7.10
N TYR A 102 -15.99 -10.34 -8.15
CA TYR A 102 -14.78 -9.83 -8.82
C TYR A 102 -14.97 -8.47 -9.52
N ALA A 103 -16.19 -8.11 -9.90
CA ALA A 103 -16.46 -6.83 -10.56
C ALA A 103 -16.32 -5.63 -9.62
N VAL A 104 -16.40 -5.85 -8.30
CA VAL A 104 -16.32 -4.79 -7.28
C VAL A 104 -14.86 -4.63 -6.83
N PRO A 105 -14.23 -3.45 -7.03
CA PRO A 105 -12.86 -3.22 -6.56
C PRO A 105 -12.74 -3.39 -5.03
N ALA A 106 -11.65 -3.99 -4.54
CA ALA A 106 -11.40 -4.19 -3.10
C ALA A 106 -11.60 -2.90 -2.27
N VAL A 107 -11.16 -1.75 -2.80
CA VAL A 107 -11.28 -0.43 -2.15
C VAL A 107 -12.74 -0.01 -1.93
N ALA A 108 -13.66 -0.45 -2.79
CA ALA A 108 -15.09 -0.13 -2.65
C ALA A 108 -15.74 -0.81 -1.44
N TRP A 109 -15.13 -1.87 -0.90
CA TRP A 109 -15.61 -2.57 0.29
C TRP A 109 -15.23 -1.87 1.61
N ILE A 110 -14.27 -0.93 1.58
CA ILE A 110 -13.76 -0.26 2.79
C ILE A 110 -14.87 0.34 3.67
N PRO A 111 -15.85 1.12 3.14
CA PRO A 111 -16.88 1.72 3.98
C PRO A 111 -17.77 0.70 4.70
N LEU A 112 -18.00 -0.45 4.07
CA LEU A 112 -18.85 -1.49 4.60
C LEU A 112 -18.11 -2.34 5.63
N PHE A 113 -16.83 -2.66 5.39
CA PHE A 113 -15.97 -3.24 6.43
C PHE A 113 -15.76 -2.29 7.60
N LEU A 114 -15.67 -0.99 7.37
CA LEU A 114 -15.59 0.01 8.42
C LEU A 114 -16.82 -0.04 9.34
N ILE A 115 -18.03 -0.22 8.80
CA ILE A 115 -19.27 -0.30 9.58
C ILE A 115 -19.36 -1.64 10.33
N TRP A 116 -18.99 -2.75 9.68
CA TRP A 116 -19.12 -4.09 10.27
C TRP A 116 -18.03 -4.43 11.28
N ILE A 117 -16.80 -4.01 11.03
CA ILE A 117 -15.62 -4.36 11.82
C ILE A 117 -15.20 -3.21 12.72
N GLY A 118 -15.36 -1.97 12.27
CA GLY A 118 -14.87 -0.77 12.96
C GLY A 118 -13.43 -0.38 12.57
N LEU A 119 -12.96 0.75 13.10
CA LEU A 119 -11.57 1.21 12.95
C LEU A 119 -10.65 0.43 13.89
N ASN A 120 -10.20 -0.74 13.45
CA ASN A 120 -9.25 -1.57 14.18
C ASN A 120 -8.38 -2.40 13.22
N GLU A 121 -7.54 -3.25 13.80
CA GLU A 121 -6.63 -4.18 13.12
C GLU A 121 -7.32 -5.12 12.10
N GLY A 122 -8.61 -5.42 12.31
CA GLY A 122 -9.40 -6.29 11.43
C GLY A 122 -9.77 -5.63 10.10
N LEU A 123 -9.87 -4.30 10.04
CA LEU A 123 -10.28 -3.59 8.83
C LEU A 123 -9.26 -3.77 7.68
N PRO A 124 -7.95 -3.50 7.85
CA PRO A 124 -6.95 -3.77 6.82
C PRO A 124 -6.88 -5.26 6.43
N ILE A 125 -7.05 -6.16 7.40
CA ILE A 125 -7.01 -7.62 7.15
C ILE A 125 -8.18 -8.02 6.23
N ALA A 126 -9.39 -7.54 6.51
CA ALA A 126 -10.58 -7.83 5.70
C ALA A 126 -10.46 -7.27 4.27
N VAL A 127 -9.84 -6.10 4.11
CA VAL A 127 -9.60 -5.51 2.78
C VAL A 127 -8.60 -6.32 1.97
N VAL A 128 -7.53 -6.84 2.59
CA VAL A 128 -6.53 -7.69 1.90
C VAL A 128 -7.06 -9.10 1.66
N PHE A 129 -7.96 -9.59 2.51
CA PHE A 129 -8.61 -10.89 2.39
C PHE A 129 -9.51 -11.01 1.15
N MET A 130 -10.16 -9.91 0.76
CA MET A 130 -11.10 -9.82 -0.37
C MET A 130 -10.36 -9.68 -1.70
#